data_AF-A0A843TBU1-F1
#
_entry.id   AF-A0A843TBU1-F1
#
_cell.length_a   1.000
_cell.length_b   1.000
_cell.length_c   1.000
_cell.angle_alpha   90.00
_cell.angle_beta   90.00
_cell.angle_gamma   90.00
#
_symmetry.space_group_name_H-M   'P 1'
#
loop_
_entity.id
_entity.type
_entity.pdbx_description
1 polymer ?
#
loop_
_entity_poly.entity_id
_entity_poly.type
_entity_poly.pdbx_seq_one_letter_code
_entity_poly.pdbx_strand_id
1 'polypeptide(L)'
;MSSSGFKARKGYVHPDGRGRLTLGSVAKDADYRVLVNEKGQILLDPVVPIPASEAWLWENPALRASMERALNQADTNEFEDLGSFAQFADEDE
;
A
#
# COMPACT_ATOMS: atom_id res chain seq x y z
N MET A 1 -31.09 1.89 -6.39
CA MET A 1 -29.72 1.95 -5.84
C MET A 1 -28.95 0.80 -6.44
N SER A 2 -28.02 1.09 -7.35
CA SER A 2 -27.29 0.06 -8.09
C SER A 2 -26.53 -0.82 -7.10
N SER A 3 -26.84 -2.11 -7.08
CA SER A 3 -26.09 -3.10 -6.31
C SER A 3 -24.67 -3.14 -6.87
N SER A 4 -23.72 -2.60 -6.12
CA SER A 4 -22.30 -2.55 -6.46
C SER A 4 -21.68 -3.96 -6.49
N GLY A 5 -22.13 -4.85 -7.39
CA GLY A 5 -21.43 -6.09 -7.75
C GLY A 5 -21.03 -7.07 -6.64
N PHE A 6 -21.47 -6.87 -5.39
CA PHE A 6 -21.02 -7.68 -4.26
C PHE A 6 -21.61 -9.08 -4.36
N LYS A 7 -20.73 -10.08 -4.50
CA LYS A 7 -21.08 -11.49 -4.44
C LYS A 7 -20.76 -12.03 -3.06
N ALA A 8 -21.70 -12.72 -2.42
CA ALA A 8 -21.45 -13.40 -1.16
C ALA A 8 -20.34 -14.45 -1.37
N ARG A 9 -19.16 -14.21 -0.78
CA ARG A 9 -18.01 -15.14 -0.81
C ARG A 9 -18.03 -16.13 0.35
N LYS A 10 -18.75 -15.78 1.42
CA LYS A 10 -18.96 -16.61 2.60
C LYS A 10 -20.39 -16.37 3.09
N GLY A 11 -21.03 -17.42 3.58
CA GLY A 11 -22.37 -17.33 4.18
C GLY A 11 -22.33 -16.64 5.54
N TYR A 12 -23.36 -16.88 6.35
CA TYR A 12 -23.42 -16.36 7.72
C TYR A 12 -22.23 -16.86 8.55
N VAL A 13 -21.59 -15.94 9.26
CA VAL A 13 -20.42 -16.20 10.11
C VAL A 13 -20.62 -15.54 11.45
N HIS A 14 -20.30 -16.26 12.52
CA HIS A 14 -20.33 -15.74 13.88
C HIS A 14 -18.89 -15.43 14.33
N PRO A 15 -18.62 -14.25 14.93
CA PRO A 15 -17.35 -13.98 15.56
C PRO A 15 -17.09 -14.96 16.73
N ASP A 16 -15.83 -15.26 17.02
CA ASP A 16 -15.52 -16.04 18.22
C ASP A 16 -15.65 -15.21 19.51
N GLY A 17 -15.42 -15.83 20.67
CA GLY A 17 -15.48 -15.14 21.98
C GLY A 17 -14.44 -14.03 22.19
N ARG A 18 -13.52 -13.82 21.24
CA ARG A 18 -12.56 -12.70 21.20
C ARG A 18 -12.93 -11.65 20.14
N GLY A 19 -14.11 -11.77 19.53
CA GLY A 19 -14.58 -10.87 18.48
C GLY A 19 -13.92 -11.08 17.12
N ARG A 20 -13.20 -12.17 16.89
CA ARG A 20 -12.50 -12.42 15.62
C ARG A 20 -13.44 -13.03 14.59
N LEU A 21 -13.45 -12.47 13.39
CA LEU A 21 -14.19 -13.02 12.25
C LEU A 21 -13.21 -13.62 11.24
N THR A 22 -13.30 -14.92 10.99
CA THR A 22 -12.43 -15.57 10.00
C THR A 22 -13.01 -15.44 8.60
N LEU A 23 -12.28 -14.81 7.69
CA LEU A 23 -12.68 -14.62 6.29
C LEU A 23 -12.16 -15.73 5.36
N GLY A 24 -11.24 -16.57 5.86
CA GLY A 24 -10.66 -17.67 5.09
C GLY A 24 -9.82 -17.16 3.91
N SER A 25 -9.86 -17.88 2.79
CA SER A 25 -9.08 -17.55 1.58
C SER A 25 -9.43 -16.20 0.96
N VAL A 26 -10.58 -15.62 1.28
CA VAL A 26 -11.04 -14.33 0.74
C VAL A 26 -10.13 -13.17 1.17
N ALA A 27 -9.51 -13.29 2.35
CA ALA A 27 -8.66 -12.25 2.93
C ALA A 27 -7.23 -12.74 3.15
N LYS A 28 -6.81 -13.77 2.42
CA LYS A 28 -5.47 -14.34 2.56
C LYS A 28 -4.44 -13.39 1.94
N ASP A 29 -3.29 -13.26 2.58
CA ASP A 29 -2.10 -12.58 2.06
C ASP A 29 -2.32 -11.07 1.75
N ALA A 30 -3.25 -10.41 2.44
CA ALA A 30 -3.50 -8.98 2.30
C ALA A 30 -3.74 -8.31 3.66
N ASP A 31 -3.26 -7.07 3.80
CA ASP A 31 -3.61 -6.20 4.90
C ASP A 31 -4.87 -5.39 4.56
N TYR A 32 -5.65 -5.04 5.57
CA TYR A 32 -6.92 -4.33 5.39
C TYR A 32 -7.03 -3.15 6.32
N ARG A 33 -7.48 -2.02 5.77
CA ARG A 33 -8.07 -0.94 6.55
C ARG A 33 -9.50 -1.30 6.89
N VAL A 34 -9.85 -1.24 8.17
CA VAL A 34 -11.21 -1.50 8.66
C VAL A 34 -11.97 -0.18 8.72
N LEU A 35 -13.09 -0.10 7.99
CA LEU A 35 -13.97 1.06 7.96
C LEU A 35 -15.33 0.66 8.51
N VAL A 36 -15.90 1.48 9.39
CA VAL A 36 -17.24 1.27 9.97
C VAL A 36 -18.08 2.50 9.71
N ASN A 37 -19.30 2.31 9.20
CA ASN A 37 -20.26 3.40 9.01
C ASN A 37 -21.30 3.48 10.14
N GLU A 38 -22.11 4.54 10.15
CA GLU A 38 -23.16 4.77 11.16
C GLU A 38 -24.22 3.66 11.23
N LYS A 39 -24.36 2.87 10.16
CA LYS A 39 -25.29 1.72 10.11
C LYS A 39 -24.68 0.44 10.68
N GLY A 40 -23.44 0.50 11.21
CA GLY A 40 -22.71 -0.64 11.74
C GLY A 40 -22.17 -1.59 10.67
N GLN A 41 -22.16 -1.18 9.39
CA GLN A 41 -21.57 -1.99 8.32
C GLN A 41 -20.05 -1.87 8.38
N ILE A 42 -19.37 -3.00 8.23
CA ILE A 42 -17.91 -3.08 8.17
C ILE A 42 -17.48 -3.27 6.72
N LEU A 43 -16.62 -2.38 6.23
CA LEU A 43 -15.93 -2.51 4.96
C LEU A 43 -14.45 -2.79 5.22
N LEU A 44 -13.92 -3.79 4.52
CA LEU A 44 -12.50 -4.11 4.54
C LEU A 44 -11.90 -3.64 3.21
N ASP A 45 -11.04 -2.64 3.29
CA ASP A 45 -10.37 -2.04 2.13
C ASP A 45 -8.92 -2.55 2.10
N PRO A 46 -8.53 -3.36 1.09
CA PRO A 46 -7.15 -3.86 0.99
C PRO A 46 -6.14 -2.72 0.92
N VAL A 47 -5.05 -2.84 1.66
CA VAL A 47 -3.96 -1.86 1.65
C VAL A 47 -2.61 -2.55 1.49
N VAL A 48 -1.66 -1.81 0.92
CA VAL A 48 -0.24 -2.15 0.95
C VAL A 48 0.41 -1.25 1.98
N PRO A 49 1.03 -1.79 3.05
CA PRO A 49 1.72 -0.97 4.04
C PRO A 49 2.96 -0.33 3.40
N ILE A 50 3.12 0.97 3.61
CA ILE A 50 4.30 1.72 3.18
C ILE A 50 5.21 1.90 4.40
N PRO A 51 6.50 1.54 4.34
CA PRO A 51 7.46 1.81 5.42
C PRO A 51 7.49 3.30 5.78
N ALA A 52 7.63 3.62 7.07
CA ALA A 52 7.63 5.01 7.53
C ALA A 52 8.73 5.87 6.85
N SER A 53 9.87 5.27 6.55
CA SER A 53 10.97 5.91 5.79
C SER A 53 10.60 6.30 4.36
N GLU A 54 9.53 5.74 3.80
CA GLU A 54 9.06 5.96 2.43
C GLU A 54 7.73 6.72 2.37
N ALA A 55 7.05 6.91 3.50
CA ALA A 55 5.74 7.56 3.56
C ALA A 55 5.75 8.99 2.96
N TRP A 56 6.83 9.74 3.17
CA TRP A 56 7.00 11.11 2.65
C TRP A 56 6.86 11.20 1.12
N LEU A 57 7.23 10.14 0.40
CA LEU A 57 7.09 10.08 -1.05
C LEU A 57 5.60 10.04 -1.43
N TRP A 58 4.78 9.29 -0.68
CA TRP A 58 3.38 9.09 -0.98
C TRP A 58 2.48 10.27 -0.59
N GLU A 59 2.95 11.11 0.32
CA GLU A 59 2.28 12.33 0.77
C GLU A 59 2.48 13.52 -0.19
N ASN A 60 3.50 13.48 -1.07
CA ASN A 60 3.80 14.55 -2.01
C ASN A 60 3.61 14.11 -3.47
N PRO A 61 2.49 14.52 -4.13
CA PRO A 61 2.21 14.16 -5.51
C PRO A 61 3.29 14.56 -6.51
N ALA A 62 3.98 15.69 -6.30
CA ALA A 62 5.01 16.16 -7.21
C ALA A 62 6.27 15.27 -7.15
N LEU A 63 6.65 14.83 -5.95
CA LEU A 63 7.77 13.90 -5.76
C LEU A 63 7.49 12.54 -6.41
N ARG A 64 6.26 12.01 -6.25
CA ARG A 64 5.86 10.78 -6.96
C ARG A 64 5.98 10.92 -8.47
N ALA A 65 5.44 11.99 -9.03
CA ALA A 65 5.52 12.23 -10.47
C ALA A 65 6.97 12.37 -10.97
N SER A 66 7.85 12.94 -10.14
CA SER A 66 9.28 13.00 -10.43
C SER A 66 9.94 11.62 -10.38
N MET A 67 9.62 10.81 -9.36
CA MET A 67 10.14 9.45 -9.22
C MET A 67 9.67 8.55 -10.37
N GLU A 68 8.39 8.58 -10.71
CA GLU A 68 7.84 7.82 -11.85
C GLU A 68 8.55 8.18 -13.16
N ARG A 69 8.82 9.47 -13.38
CA ARG A 69 9.61 9.92 -14.54
C ARG A 69 11.03 9.37 -14.51
N ALA A 70 11.72 9.46 -13.36
CA ALA A 70 13.07 8.96 -13.20
C ALA A 70 13.16 7.44 -13.43
N LEU A 71 12.19 6.67 -12.94
CA LEU A 71 12.10 5.23 -13.18
C LEU A 71 11.92 4.90 -14.67
N ASN A 72 11.04 5.64 -15.37
CA ASN A 72 10.87 5.48 -16.81
C ASN A 72 12.14 5.84 -17.59
N GLN A 73 12.83 6.92 -17.20
CA GLN A 73 14.10 7.33 -17.78
C GLN A 73 15.21 6.29 -17.53
N ALA A 74 15.26 5.68 -16.35
CA ALA A 74 16.20 4.60 -16.04
C ALA A 74 15.95 3.37 -16.93
N ASP A 75 14.70 2.99 -17.14
CA ASP A 75 14.32 1.87 -18.02
C ASP A 75 14.72 2.11 -19.48
N THR A 76 14.68 3.37 -19.94
CA THR A 76 15.08 3.76 -21.29
C THR A 76 16.56 4.16 -21.43
N ASN A 77 17.38 4.00 -20.38
CA ASN A 77 18.77 4.47 -20.31
C ASN A 77 18.93 5.98 -20.59
N GLU A 78 17.94 6.78 -20.23
CA GLU A 78 17.94 8.24 -20.30
C GLU A 78 18.43 8.85 -18.97
N PHE A 79 19.64 8.49 -18.56
CA PHE A 79 20.29 9.04 -17.37
C PHE A 79 21.75 9.38 -17.66
N GLU A 80 22.30 10.32 -16.90
CA GLU A 80 23.73 10.66 -16.96
C GLU A 80 24.48 9.91 -15.85
N ASP A 81 25.47 9.11 -16.23
CA ASP A 81 26.42 8.51 -15.29
C ASP A 81 27.47 9.56 -14.90
N LEU A 82 27.42 10.00 -13.65
CA LEU A 82 28.36 10.98 -13.09
C LEU A 82 29.57 10.32 -12.41
N GLY A 83 29.70 9.00 -12.50
CA GLY A 83 30.73 8.23 -11.83
C GLY A 83 30.48 8.09 -10.32
N SER A 84 31.55 7.80 -9.57
CA SER A 84 31.46 7.55 -8.13
C SER A 84 31.52 8.84 -7.30
N PHE A 85 30.59 8.95 -6.35
CA PHE A 85 30.58 9.99 -5.32
C PHE A 85 31.36 9.60 -4.05
N ALA A 86 32.04 8.44 -4.02
CA ALA A 86 32.76 7.95 -2.84
C ALA A 86 33.82 8.93 -2.32
N GLN A 87 34.38 9.78 -3.19
CA GLN A 87 35.35 10.83 -2.83
C GLN A 87 34.78 11.88 -1.86
N PHE A 88 33.46 11.94 -1.69
CA PHE A 88 32.78 12.87 -0.79
C PHE A 88 32.24 12.19 0.47
N ALA A 89 32.47 10.89 0.63
CA ALA A 89 32.18 10.25 1.91
C ALA A 89 33.22 10.74 2.92
N ASP A 90 32.76 11.30 4.03
CA ASP A 90 33.65 11.53 5.17
C ASP A 90 34.16 10.15 5.61
N GLU A 91 35.48 9.94 5.53
CA GLU A 91 36.11 8.80 6.17
C GLU A 91 36.02 9.05 7.68
N ASP A 92 34.98 8.51 8.32
CA ASP A 92 34.94 8.38 9.77
C ASP A 92 36.19 7.58 10.20
N GLU A 93 37.16 8.26 10.85
CA GLU A 93 38.27 7.63 11.57
C GLU A 93 37.79 6.95 12.86
#